data_AF-A0A1J5R6K5-F1
#
_entry.id   AF-A0A1J5R6K5-F1
#
_cell.length_a   1.000
_cell.length_b   1.000
_cell.length_c   1.000
_cell.angle_alpha   90.00
_cell.angle_beta   90.00
_cell.angle_gamma   90.00
#
_symmetry.space_group_name_H-M   'P 1'
#
loop_
_entity.id
_entity.type
_entity.pdbx_description
1 polymer ?
#
loop_
_entity_poly.entity_id
_entity_poly.type
_entity_poly.pdbx_seq_one_letter_code
_entity_poly.pdbx_strand_id
1 'polypeptide(L)' 'MDEAMRKMVSEAYDETVSEAMAQGHSPDTAHKEGITAAAMFLSSMSGLEDAAARGAVEALGLEPT' A
#
# COMPACT_ATOMS: atom_id res chain seq x y z
N MET A 1 6.87 11.29 -4.87
CA MET A 1 5.83 10.99 -5.87
C MET A 1 4.89 12.18 -5.98
N ASP A 2 4.28 12.40 -7.14
CA ASP A 2 3.28 13.46 -7.32
C ASP A 2 1.95 13.13 -6.61
N GLU A 3 1.05 14.10 -6.54
CA GLU A 3 -0.22 13.98 -5.82
C GLU A 3 -1.13 12.89 -6.40
N ALA A 4 -1.18 12.77 -7.72
CA ALA A 4 -2.00 11.77 -8.40
C ALA A 4 -1.49 10.36 -8.05
N MET A 5 -0.18 10.14 -8.12
CA MET A 5 0.45 8.88 -7.76
C MET A 5 0.24 8.53 -6.28
N ARG A 6 0.35 9.52 -5.38
CA ARG A 6 0.07 9.31 -3.96
C ARG A 6 -1.35 8.81 -3.75
N LYS A 7 -2.33 9.45 -4.40
CA LYS A 7 -3.73 9.04 -4.29
C LYS A 7 -3.94 7.60 -4.75
N MET A 8 -3.43 7.23 -5.93
CA MET A 8 -3.60 5.87 -6.45
C MET A 8 -2.93 4.81 -5.57
N VAL A 9 -1.76 5.11 -5.01
CA VAL A 9 -1.05 4.21 -4.08
C VAL A 9 -1.82 4.05 -2.76
N SER A 10 -2.40 5.13 -2.22
CA SER A 10 -3.26 5.06 -1.03
C SER A 10 -4.55 4.28 -1.29
N GLU A 11 -5.18 4.46 -2.45
CA GLU A 11 -6.38 3.69 -2.84
C GLU A 11 -6.07 2.19 -2.94
N ALA A 12 -4.95 1.81 -3.56
CA ALA A 12 -4.52 0.41 -3.62
C ALA A 12 -4.25 -0.20 -2.24
N TYR A 13 -3.69 0.59 -1.32
CA TYR A 13 -3.52 0.20 0.08
C TYR A 13 -4.89 -0.02 0.75
N ASP A 14 -5.80 0.96 0.67
CA ASP A 14 -7.10 0.94 1.34
C ASP A 14 -8.00 -0.20 0.84
N GLU A 15 -8.01 -0.47 -0.47
CA GLU A 15 -8.74 -1.59 -1.06
C GLU A 15 -8.25 -2.94 -0.51
N THR A 16 -6.92 -3.13 -0.48
CA THR A 16 -6.30 -4.36 0.01
C THR A 16 -6.56 -4.56 1.51
N VAL A 17 -6.41 -3.50 2.31
CA VAL A 17 -6.70 -3.55 3.75
C VAL A 17 -8.16 -3.89 4.00
N SER A 18 -9.07 -3.23 3.28
CA SER A 18 -10.52 -3.44 3.43
C SER A 18 -10.89 -4.88 3.09
N GLU A 19 -10.31 -5.44 2.03
CA GLU A 19 -10.53 -6.83 1.64
C GLU A 19 -9.97 -7.80 2.68
N ALA A 20 -8.73 -7.62 3.14
CA ALA A 20 -8.11 -8.47 4.15
C ALA A 20 -8.91 -8.47 5.47
N MET A 21 -9.36 -7.28 5.91
CA MET A 21 -10.22 -7.13 7.08
C MET A 21 -11.59 -7.80 6.89
N ALA A 22 -12.19 -7.68 5.70
CA ALA A 22 -13.46 -8.36 5.37
C ALA A 22 -13.32 -9.89 5.36
N GLN A 23 -12.12 -10.42 5.09
CA GLN A 23 -11.78 -11.84 5.20
C GLN A 23 -11.47 -12.28 6.65
N GLY A 24 -11.50 -11.36 7.61
CA GLY A 24 -11.27 -11.64 9.03
C GLY A 24 -9.80 -11.64 9.44
N HIS A 25 -8.89 -11.09 8.62
CA HIS A 25 -7.50 -10.90 9.02
C HIS A 25 -7.40 -9.84 10.13
N SER A 26 -6.35 -9.93 10.95
CA SER A 26 -6.07 -8.90 11.95
C SER A 26 -5.63 -7.59 11.28
N PRO A 27 -5.80 -6.43 11.95
CA PRO A 27 -5.32 -5.14 11.43
C PRO A 27 -3.84 -5.16 11.04
N ASP A 28 -2.99 -5.82 11.84
CA ASP A 28 -1.56 -5.95 11.54
C ASP A 28 -1.28 -6.73 10.25
N THR A 29 -2.07 -7.77 9.97
CA THR A 29 -1.94 -8.57 8.75
C THR A 29 -2.46 -7.80 7.56
N ALA A 30 -3.65 -7.18 7.68
CA ALA A 30 -4.22 -6.32 6.66
C ALA A 30 -3.27 -5.16 6.29
N HIS A 31 -2.65 -4.53 7.30
CA HIS A 31 -1.63 -3.49 7.10
C HIS A 31 -0.46 -3.99 6.25
N LYS A 32 0.11 -5.15 6.59
CA LYS A 32 1.25 -5.73 5.84
C LYS A 32 0.89 -6.06 4.40
N GLU A 33 -0.32 -6.57 4.18
CA GLU A 33 -0.85 -6.86 2.84
C GLU A 33 -1.04 -5.56 2.04
N GLY A 34 -1.66 -4.54 2.66
CA GLY A 34 -1.82 -3.21 2.06
C GLY A 34 -0.50 -2.57 1.66
N ILE A 35 0.50 -2.54 2.56
CA ILE A 35 1.84 -2.00 2.24
C ILE A 35 2.46 -2.76 1.07
N THR A 36 2.29 -4.09 1.03
CA THR A 36 2.85 -4.92 -0.03
C THR A 36 2.18 -4.63 -1.37
N ALA A 37 0.85 -4.59 -1.42
CA ALA A 37 0.09 -4.29 -2.63
C ALA A 37 0.41 -2.89 -3.17
N ALA A 38 0.39 -1.88 -2.30
CA ALA A 38 0.72 -0.51 -2.67
C ALA A 38 2.17 -0.36 -3.15
N ALA A 39 3.12 -1.09 -2.56
CA ALA A 39 4.52 -1.09 -3.00
C ALA A 39 4.69 -1.76 -4.37
N MET A 40 4.03 -2.91 -4.60
CA MET A 40 4.04 -3.57 -5.91
C MET A 40 3.40 -2.69 -6.98
N PHE A 41 2.30 -2.02 -6.66
CA PHE A 41 1.64 -1.07 -7.54
C PHE A 41 2.57 0.11 -7.90
N LEU A 42 3.19 0.74 -6.89
CA LEU A 42 4.14 1.83 -7.10
C LEU A 42 5.35 1.39 -7.94
N SER A 43 5.93 0.22 -7.64
CA SER A 43 7.02 -0.39 -8.40
C SER A 43 6.64 -0.53 -9.88
N SER A 44 5.45 -1.07 -10.16
CA SER A 44 4.95 -1.24 -11.53
C SER A 44 4.78 0.06 -12.32
N MET A 45 4.41 1.16 -11.65
CA MET A 45 4.17 2.45 -12.29
C MET A 45 5.44 3.29 -12.50
N SER A 46 6.41 3.14 -11.60
CA SER A 46 7.58 4.03 -11.52
C SER A 46 8.89 3.37 -11.93
N GLY A 47 8.91 2.04 -12.04
CA GLY A 47 10.12 1.25 -12.26
C GLY A 47 11.07 1.23 -11.05
N LEU A 48 10.59 1.64 -9.87
CA LEU A 48 11.35 1.55 -8.62
C LEU A 48 11.57 0.09 -8.23
N GLU A 49 12.75 -0.22 -7.69
CA GLU A 49 12.97 -1.52 -7.05
C GLU A 49 12.09 -1.68 -5.81
N ASP A 50 11.73 -2.92 -5.49
CA ASP A 50 10.77 -3.26 -4.44
C ASP A 50 11.09 -2.62 -3.08
N ALA A 51 12.37 -2.58 -2.69
CA ALA A 51 12.79 -1.96 -1.43
C ALA A 51 12.55 -0.43 -1.42
N ALA A 52 12.78 0.24 -2.55
CA ALA A 52 12.56 1.67 -2.68
C ALA A 52 11.06 2.00 -2.75
N ALA A 53 10.28 1.20 -3.49
CA ALA A 53 8.83 1.35 -3.55
C ALA A 53 8.19 1.13 -2.17
N ARG A 54 8.61 0.08 -1.45
CA ARG A 54 8.13 -0.19 -0.10
C ARG A 54 8.44 0.94 0.87
N GLY A 55 9.68 1.44 0.89
CA GLY A 55 10.06 2.57 1.74
C GLY A 55 9.27 3.84 1.43
N ALA A 56 8.94 4.09 0.15
CA ALA A 56 8.11 5.23 -0.25
C ALA A 56 6.65 5.10 0.22
N VAL A 57 6.10 3.88 0.24
CA VAL A 57 4.75 3.60 0.76
C VAL A 57 4.72 3.71 2.28
N GLU A 58 5.67 3.10 2.98
CA GLU A 58 5.77 3.19 4.46
C GLU A 58 5.90 4.65 4.93
N ALA A 59 6.62 5.49 4.16
CA ALA A 59 6.77 6.91 4.44
C ALA A 59 5.46 7.74 4.28
N LEU A 60 4.39 7.15 3.75
CA LEU A 60 3.07 7.80 3.71
C LEU A 60 2.36 7.78 5.07
N GLY A 61 2.78 6.90 6.00
CA GLY A 61 2.13 6.78 7.31
C GLY A 61 0.67 6.33 7.24
N LEU A 62 0.37 5.43 6.30
CA LEU A 62 -0.96 4.84 6.15
C LEU A 62 -1.22 3.84 7.28
N GLU A 63 -2.45 3.83 7.77
CA GLU A 63 -2.89 2.98 8.88
C GLU A 63 -4.18 2.25 8.46
N PRO A 64 -4.44 1.02 8.94
CA PRO A 64 -5.71 0.35 8.67
C PRO A 64 -6.88 1.14 9.27
N THR A 65 -7.90 1.42 8.45
CA THR A 65 -9.15 2.11 8.87
C THR A 65 -10.28 1.15 9.14
#